data_AF-A0A2B4RMA4-F1
#
_entry.id   AF-A0A2B4RMA4-F1
#
_cell.length_a   1.000
_cell.length_b   1.000
_cell.length_c   1.000
_cell.angle_alpha   90.00
_cell.angle_beta   90.00
_cell.angle_gamma   90.00
#
_symmetry.space_group_name_H-M   'P 1'
#
loop_
_entity.id
_entity.type
_entity.pdbx_description
1 polymer ?
#
loop_
_entity_poly.entity_id
_entity_poly.type
_entity_poly.pdbx_seq_one_letter_code
_entity_poly.pdbx_strand_id
1 'polypeptide(L)'
;MFKIPKVHYVDERGIIEEPYDSAEDMLEKKGFVIKVKEMYKWKNLPLAKVIFCDCQRFAKLIRKNPGDIRLLAEYYNRIPGHKVNRFAANQEEKVLFRKMLYTNAARVPQDDDYVVWKNSYISPLFPRDSIGSLIRDLKKRKHGMESPRLSIPNSAEPGHVDASSSSGGRSVSSEHSAGFSDPFQGSASHRDQECAFCHSKTGTLKRCLGCKKVFYCGKMCQKKHWKKHKTDCKSNRKL
;
A
#
# COMPACT_ATOMS: atom_id res chain seq x y z
N MET A 1 15.94 -20.47 12.68
CA MET A 1 14.58 -20.03 13.08
C MET A 1 14.56 -18.51 13.16
N PHE A 2 13.95 -17.80 12.20
CA PHE A 2 13.96 -16.33 12.19
C PHE A 2 13.12 -15.78 13.37
N LYS A 3 13.77 -15.15 14.36
CA LYS A 3 13.07 -14.43 15.43
C LYS A 3 12.41 -13.19 14.83
N ILE A 4 11.07 -13.19 14.79
CA ILE A 4 10.26 -12.05 14.37
C ILE A 4 10.55 -10.87 15.32
N PRO A 5 10.91 -9.69 14.81
CA PRO A 5 11.07 -8.49 15.63
C PRO A 5 9.80 -8.26 16.45
N LYS A 6 9.96 -8.04 17.76
CA LYS A 6 8.81 -7.81 18.66
C LYS A 6 8.41 -6.33 18.71
N VAL A 7 9.29 -5.43 18.27
CA VAL A 7 9.06 -3.99 18.25
C VAL A 7 9.31 -3.45 16.85
N HIS A 8 8.43 -2.58 16.38
CA HIS A 8 8.52 -1.90 15.10
C HIS A 8 8.43 -0.39 15.30
N TYR A 9 9.46 0.33 14.87
CA TYR A 9 9.42 1.78 14.72
C TYR A 9 8.99 2.13 13.30
N VAL A 10 8.07 3.09 13.17
CA VAL A 10 7.54 3.56 11.89
C VAL A 10 7.62 5.07 11.87
N ASP A 11 8.63 5.65 11.20
CA ASP A 11 8.80 7.10 11.11
C ASP A 11 9.56 7.53 9.83
N GLU A 12 9.92 8.80 9.70
CA GLU A 12 10.70 9.31 8.57
C GLU A 12 12.14 8.77 8.54
N ARG A 13 12.73 8.72 7.34
CA ARG A 13 14.14 8.34 7.16
C ARG A 13 15.04 9.41 7.80
N GLY A 14 16.15 9.00 8.43
CA GLY A 14 16.97 9.85 9.30
C GLY A 14 16.47 9.83 10.75
N ILE A 15 15.18 10.12 10.96
CA ILE A 15 14.56 10.07 12.30
C ILE A 15 14.56 8.65 12.87
N ILE A 16 14.43 7.64 12.03
CA ILE A 16 14.38 6.24 12.44
C ILE A 16 15.75 5.64 12.80
N GLU A 17 16.82 6.25 12.30
CA GLU A 17 18.21 5.82 12.52
C GLU A 17 18.74 6.36 13.85
N GLU A 18 18.17 7.47 14.33
CA GLU A 18 18.42 8.00 15.66
C GLU A 18 17.92 7.08 16.79
N PRO A 19 18.57 7.12 17.96
CA PRO A 19 18.11 6.44 19.17
C PRO A 19 16.73 6.96 19.64
N TYR A 20 16.01 6.12 20.38
CA TYR A 20 14.70 6.43 20.98
C TYR A 20 14.86 6.27 22.50
N ASP A 21 15.88 6.93 23.04
CA ASP A 21 16.46 6.57 24.33
C ASP A 21 16.34 7.72 25.35
N SER A 22 15.98 8.92 24.90
CA SER A 22 15.68 10.09 25.75
C SER A 22 14.27 10.67 25.53
N ALA A 23 13.85 11.54 26.46
CA ALA A 23 12.59 12.27 26.34
C ALA A 23 12.62 13.24 25.15
N GLU A 24 13.76 13.88 24.95
CA GLU A 24 14.05 14.81 23.86
C GLU A 24 13.90 14.12 22.51
N ASP A 25 14.46 12.90 22.37
CA ASP A 25 14.31 12.10 21.13
C ASP A 25 12.82 11.93 20.81
N MET A 26 12.03 11.56 21.81
CA MET A 26 10.60 11.25 21.67
C MET A 26 9.76 12.48 21.34
N LEU A 27 10.21 13.69 21.67
CA LEU A 27 9.50 14.94 21.36
C LEU A 27 9.51 15.28 19.87
N GLU A 28 10.55 14.86 19.15
CA GLU A 28 10.75 15.14 17.73
C GLU A 28 10.10 14.08 16.82
N LYS A 29 9.84 12.88 17.36
CA LYS A 29 9.27 11.76 16.58
C LYS A 29 7.82 12.02 16.17
N LYS A 30 7.50 11.64 14.94
CA LYS A 30 6.18 11.87 14.31
C LYS A 30 5.48 10.60 13.84
N GLY A 31 6.03 9.45 14.25
CA GLY A 31 5.64 8.12 13.84
C GLY A 31 4.92 7.29 14.89
N PHE A 32 5.17 5.98 14.84
CA PHE A 32 4.59 4.99 15.74
C PHE A 32 5.64 4.03 16.28
N VAL A 33 5.41 3.60 17.51
CA VAL A 33 6.06 2.43 18.11
C VAL A 33 5.03 1.34 18.26
N ILE A 34 5.26 0.19 17.62
CA ILE A 34 4.32 -0.93 17.62
C ILE A 34 5.01 -2.13 18.24
N LYS A 35 4.48 -2.63 19.36
CA LYS A 35 4.95 -3.85 20.00
C LYS A 35 3.98 -4.99 19.72
N VAL A 36 4.50 -6.08 19.14
CA VAL A 36 3.77 -7.32 18.95
C VAL A 36 3.68 -8.05 20.28
N LYS A 37 2.46 -8.25 20.77
CA LYS A 37 2.18 -9.05 21.98
C LYS A 37 2.03 -10.52 21.64
N GLU A 38 1.25 -10.82 20.61
CA GLU A 38 0.87 -12.19 20.27
C GLU A 38 0.61 -12.30 18.76
N MET A 39 0.88 -13.48 18.21
CA MET A 39 0.69 -13.81 16.81
C MET A 39 -0.33 -14.94 16.69
N TYR A 40 -1.38 -14.70 15.91
CA TYR A 40 -2.38 -15.69 15.55
C TYR A 40 -2.26 -16.06 14.09
N LYS A 41 -2.60 -17.31 13.78
CA LYS A 41 -2.71 -17.81 12.41
C LYS A 41 -4.17 -18.12 12.14
N TRP A 42 -4.80 -17.31 11.28
CA TRP A 42 -6.14 -17.61 10.79
C TRP A 42 -6.05 -18.10 9.34
N LYS A 43 -6.18 -19.41 9.14
CA LYS A 43 -5.86 -20.08 7.87
C LYS A 43 -4.43 -19.73 7.43
N ASN A 44 -4.29 -18.93 6.37
CA ASN A 44 -3.01 -18.48 5.82
C ASN A 44 -2.74 -16.99 6.04
N LEU A 45 -3.53 -16.31 6.88
CA LEU A 45 -3.36 -14.90 7.19
C LEU A 45 -2.80 -14.75 8.62
N PRO A 46 -1.60 -14.16 8.80
CA PRO A 46 -1.17 -13.80 10.14
C PRO A 46 -2.00 -12.62 10.63
N LEU A 47 -2.34 -12.68 11.91
CA LEU A 47 -2.93 -11.57 12.65
C LEU A 47 -2.08 -11.36 13.90
N ALA A 48 -1.58 -10.15 14.09
CA ALA A 48 -0.82 -9.76 15.26
C ALA A 48 -1.73 -8.98 16.21
N LYS A 49 -1.80 -9.40 17.47
CA LYS A 49 -2.22 -8.52 18.56
C LYS A 49 -1.05 -7.64 18.94
N VAL A 50 -1.29 -6.33 18.91
CA VAL A 50 -0.27 -5.33 19.14
C VAL A 50 -0.73 -4.34 20.20
N ILE A 51 0.24 -3.74 20.88
CA ILE A 51 0.06 -2.43 21.48
C ILE A 51 0.85 -1.43 20.66
N PHE A 52 0.32 -0.23 20.49
CA PHE A 52 1.03 0.84 19.81
C PHE A 52 1.02 2.14 20.61
N CYS A 53 2.08 2.92 20.45
CA CYS A 53 2.23 4.29 20.91
C CYS A 53 2.34 5.21 19.69
N ASP A 54 1.50 6.25 19.64
CA ASP A 54 1.57 7.31 18.62
C ASP A 54 2.49 8.41 19.15
N CYS A 55 3.70 8.50 18.58
CA CYS A 55 4.75 9.38 19.10
C CYS A 55 4.31 10.86 19.09
N GLN A 56 3.51 11.28 18.10
CA GLN A 56 2.98 12.65 18.07
C GLN A 56 2.04 12.94 19.24
N ARG A 57 1.21 11.96 19.61
CA ARG A 57 0.30 12.09 20.75
C ARG A 57 1.07 12.03 22.06
N PHE A 58 2.05 11.14 22.15
CA PHE A 58 2.94 11.02 23.30
C PHE A 58 3.72 12.32 23.56
N ALA A 59 4.33 12.89 22.53
CA ALA A 59 5.06 14.15 22.62
C ALA A 59 4.16 15.32 23.06
N LYS A 60 2.88 15.34 22.65
CA LYS A 60 1.91 16.33 23.14
C LYS A 60 1.60 16.16 24.63
N LEU A 61 1.53 14.93 25.13
CA LEU A 61 1.28 14.65 26.55
C LEU A 61 2.48 15.07 27.41
N ILE A 62 3.71 14.79 26.96
CA ILE A 62 4.94 15.25 27.62
C ILE A 62 4.97 16.78 27.68
N ARG A 63 4.75 17.47 26.54
CA ARG A 63 4.72 18.94 26.51
C ARG A 63 3.67 19.55 27.43
N LYS A 64 2.54 18.87 27.64
CA LYS A 64 1.46 19.33 28.53
C LYS A 64 1.82 19.15 30.01
N ASN A 65 2.63 18.13 30.33
CA ASN A 65 3.01 17.80 31.70
C ASN A 65 4.55 17.68 31.81
N PRO A 66 5.28 18.80 31.62
CA PRO A 66 6.74 18.78 31.70
C PRO A 66 7.16 18.39 33.13
N GLY A 67 7.81 17.24 33.27
CA GLY A 67 8.22 16.67 34.56
C GLY A 67 7.47 15.40 35.00
N ASP A 68 6.41 14.99 34.29
CA ASP A 68 5.78 13.69 34.53
C ASP A 68 6.65 12.55 33.94
N ILE A 69 7.53 12.01 34.79
CA ILE A 69 8.41 10.90 34.44
C ILE A 69 7.68 9.57 34.25
N ARG A 70 6.41 9.46 34.70
CA ARG A 70 5.67 8.19 34.63
C ARG A 70 5.39 7.80 33.19
N LEU A 71 5.07 8.77 32.35
CA LEU A 71 4.83 8.57 30.91
C LEU A 71 6.06 7.98 30.20
N LEU A 72 7.25 8.48 30.52
CA LEU A 72 8.52 8.00 29.98
C LEU A 72 8.87 6.62 30.55
N ALA A 73 8.71 6.43 31.87
CA ALA A 73 8.92 5.14 32.51
C ALA A 73 8.01 4.05 31.91
N GLU A 74 6.73 4.34 31.68
CA GLU A 74 5.78 3.43 31.02
C GLU A 74 6.21 3.05 29.60
N TYR A 75 6.78 3.99 28.86
CA TYR A 75 7.33 3.74 27.54
C TYR A 75 8.56 2.82 27.61
N TYR A 76 9.57 3.21 28.40
CA TYR A 76 10.82 2.47 28.52
C TYR A 76 10.66 1.12 29.20
N ASN A 77 9.64 0.88 30.02
CA ASN A 77 9.45 -0.45 30.62
C ASN A 77 8.95 -1.49 29.61
N ARG A 78 8.45 -1.07 28.44
CA ARG A 78 7.83 -1.98 27.46
C ARG A 78 8.71 -2.35 26.29
N ILE A 79 9.76 -1.61 26.00
CA ILE A 79 10.62 -1.82 24.83
C ILE A 79 11.90 -2.67 25.07
N PRO A 80 12.53 -2.68 26.26
CA PRO A 80 13.84 -3.31 26.50
C PRO A 80 13.90 -4.79 26.14
N GLY A 81 15.08 -5.22 25.69
CA GLY A 81 15.38 -6.62 25.37
C GLY A 81 14.69 -7.16 24.12
N HIS A 82 13.98 -6.33 23.36
CA HIS A 82 13.30 -6.74 22.13
C HIS A 82 14.10 -6.42 20.88
N LYS A 83 14.07 -7.34 19.92
CA LYS A 83 14.56 -7.07 18.56
C LYS A 83 13.66 -6.00 17.94
N VAL A 84 14.29 -4.90 17.53
CA VAL A 84 13.65 -3.75 16.89
C VAL A 84 13.75 -3.88 15.38
N ASN A 85 12.65 -3.60 14.69
CA ASN A 85 12.64 -3.36 13.25
C ASN A 85 12.24 -1.91 12.96
N ARG A 86 12.81 -1.34 11.93
CA ARG A 86 12.70 0.08 11.60
C ARG A 86 12.13 0.21 10.19
N PHE A 87 10.98 0.87 10.05
CA PHE A 87 10.32 1.12 8.78
C PHE A 87 10.22 2.62 8.51
N ALA A 88 10.80 3.07 7.40
CA ALA A 88 10.59 4.42 6.91
C ALA A 88 9.16 4.56 6.35
N ALA A 89 8.44 5.61 6.75
CA ALA A 89 7.10 5.91 6.28
C ALA A 89 6.94 7.41 5.99
N ASN A 90 6.43 7.73 4.81
CA ASN A 90 6.10 9.10 4.43
C ASN A 90 4.82 9.58 5.15
N GLN A 91 4.49 10.86 4.96
CA GLN A 91 3.35 11.47 5.66
C GLN A 91 2.00 10.81 5.34
N GLU A 92 1.76 10.40 4.09
CA GLU A 92 0.51 9.74 3.69
C GLU A 92 0.39 8.35 4.33
N GLU A 93 1.50 7.60 4.36
CA GLU A 93 1.59 6.29 5.00
C GLU A 93 1.34 6.41 6.51
N LYS A 94 1.98 7.37 7.18
CA LYS A 94 1.75 7.63 8.62
C LYS A 94 0.29 7.96 8.92
N VAL A 95 -0.38 8.74 8.06
CA VAL A 95 -1.81 9.03 8.18
C VAL A 95 -2.66 7.76 8.01
N LEU A 96 -2.29 6.88 7.09
CA LEU A 96 -2.97 5.59 6.89
C LEU A 96 -2.79 4.67 8.11
N PHE A 97 -1.55 4.52 8.60
CA PHE A 97 -1.25 3.75 9.81
C PHE A 97 -2.06 4.24 11.00
N ARG A 98 -2.11 5.57 11.21
CA ARG A 98 -2.94 6.17 12.27
C ARG A 98 -4.39 5.73 12.16
N LYS A 99 -4.99 5.87 10.98
CA LYS A 99 -6.38 5.51 10.73
C LYS A 99 -6.62 4.03 10.99
N MET A 100 -5.77 3.16 10.47
CA MET A 100 -5.88 1.71 10.65
C MET A 100 -5.81 1.32 12.13
N LEU A 101 -4.74 1.75 12.81
CA LEU A 101 -4.47 1.38 14.21
C LEU A 101 -5.57 1.85 15.15
N TYR A 102 -5.99 3.11 15.05
CA TYR A 102 -7.04 3.66 15.91
C TYR A 102 -8.45 3.16 15.55
N THR A 103 -8.74 2.90 14.28
CA THR A 103 -10.01 2.27 13.87
C THR A 103 -10.15 0.89 14.49
N ASN A 104 -9.06 0.11 14.50
CA ASN A 104 -9.05 -1.20 15.12
C ASN A 104 -9.07 -1.08 16.66
N ALA A 105 -8.32 -0.14 17.24
CA ALA A 105 -8.30 0.07 18.70
C ALA A 105 -9.68 0.40 19.27
N ALA A 106 -10.49 1.17 18.54
CA ALA A 106 -11.86 1.49 18.94
C ALA A 106 -12.79 0.27 19.05
N ARG A 107 -12.38 -0.90 18.53
CA ARG A 107 -13.14 -2.15 18.53
C ARG A 107 -12.53 -3.22 19.42
N VAL A 108 -11.49 -2.88 20.18
CA VAL A 108 -10.70 -3.81 20.99
C VAL A 108 -10.70 -3.30 22.43
N PRO A 109 -10.88 -4.19 23.43
CA PRO A 109 -10.75 -3.81 24.83
C PRO A 109 -9.44 -3.08 25.09
N GLN A 110 -9.54 -1.89 25.68
CA GLN A 110 -8.40 -1.10 26.09
C GLN A 110 -8.08 -1.37 27.55
N ASP A 111 -6.85 -1.10 27.90
CA ASP A 111 -6.37 -1.17 29.26
C ASP A 111 -6.30 0.27 29.77
N ASP A 112 -7.11 0.58 30.78
CA ASP A 112 -7.30 1.94 31.30
C ASP A 112 -6.10 2.41 32.12
N ASP A 113 -5.23 1.48 32.54
CA ASP A 113 -4.00 1.78 33.28
C ASP A 113 -2.94 2.47 32.39
N TYR A 114 -3.13 2.46 31.06
CA TYR A 114 -2.16 3.00 30.12
C TYR A 114 -2.68 4.18 29.32
N VAL A 115 -2.03 5.33 29.53
CA VAL A 115 -2.38 6.59 28.85
C VAL A 115 -1.95 6.57 27.38
N VAL A 116 -0.75 6.05 27.11
CA VAL A 116 -0.06 6.21 25.81
C VAL A 116 -0.15 4.99 24.91
N TRP A 117 -0.31 3.81 25.50
CA TRP A 117 -0.40 2.53 24.79
C TRP A 117 -1.84 2.17 24.51
N LYS A 118 -2.13 1.77 23.27
CA LYS A 118 -3.46 1.28 22.89
C LYS A 118 -3.38 -0.11 22.26
N ASN A 119 -4.30 -0.99 22.66
CA ASN A 119 -4.45 -2.32 22.11
C ASN A 119 -5.04 -2.22 20.70
N SER A 120 -4.52 -3.02 19.77
CA SER A 120 -5.02 -3.10 18.40
C SER A 120 -4.70 -4.47 17.80
N TYR A 121 -5.23 -4.71 16.61
CA TYR A 121 -4.86 -5.84 15.78
C TYR A 121 -4.40 -5.34 14.43
N ILE A 122 -3.33 -5.93 13.90
CA ILE A 122 -2.87 -5.68 12.54
C ILE A 122 -2.65 -7.03 11.86
N SER A 123 -2.89 -7.13 10.57
CA SER A 123 -2.25 -8.21 9.80
C SER A 123 -0.88 -7.67 9.41
N PRO A 124 0.22 -8.17 10.00
CA PRO A 124 1.54 -7.89 9.46
C PRO A 124 1.49 -8.49 8.06
N LEU A 125 1.42 -7.62 7.05
CA LEU A 125 1.59 -8.05 5.68
C LEU A 125 2.95 -8.75 5.69
N PHE A 126 2.96 -10.08 5.57
CA PHE A 126 4.18 -10.81 5.23
C PHE A 126 4.85 -10.04 4.09
N PRO A 127 6.19 -10.10 3.94
CA PRO A 127 6.73 -9.83 2.63
C PRO A 127 6.01 -10.80 1.69
N ARG A 128 4.98 -10.31 0.98
CA ARG A 128 4.68 -10.81 -0.34
C ARG A 128 5.99 -10.51 -1.04
N ASP A 129 6.65 -11.55 -1.54
CA ASP A 129 7.72 -11.40 -2.52
C ASP A 129 7.38 -10.18 -3.35
N SER A 130 8.30 -9.20 -3.39
CA SER A 130 8.08 -7.81 -3.81
C SER A 130 6.91 -7.67 -4.78
N ILE A 131 6.12 -6.61 -4.74
CA ILE A 131 5.06 -6.35 -5.75
C ILE A 131 5.51 -6.64 -7.21
N GLY A 132 6.82 -6.56 -7.53
CA GLY A 132 7.41 -7.07 -8.77
C GLY A 132 7.28 -8.58 -9.07
N SER A 133 7.28 -9.47 -8.07
CA SER A 133 6.94 -10.90 -8.18
C SER A 133 5.48 -11.10 -8.57
N LEU A 134 4.54 -10.45 -7.86
CA LEU A 134 3.12 -10.50 -8.17
C LEU A 134 2.82 -9.95 -9.58
N ILE A 135 3.48 -8.85 -9.97
CA ILE A 135 3.38 -8.28 -11.32
C ILE A 135 3.99 -9.22 -12.38
N ARG A 136 5.10 -9.90 -12.07
CA ARG A 136 5.67 -10.94 -12.96
C ARG A 136 4.72 -12.11 -13.15
N ASP A 137 4.09 -12.59 -12.08
CA ASP A 137 3.16 -13.72 -12.16
C ASP A 137 1.86 -13.35 -12.89
N LEU A 138 1.37 -12.12 -12.70
CA LEU A 138 0.24 -11.59 -13.48
C LEU A 138 0.60 -11.37 -14.96
N LYS A 139 1.86 -11.03 -15.28
CA LYS A 139 2.35 -10.95 -16.67
C LYS A 139 2.57 -12.34 -17.28
N LYS A 140 3.07 -13.33 -16.52
CA LYS A 140 3.19 -14.73 -16.95
C LYS A 140 1.84 -15.35 -17.28
N ARG A 141 0.80 -15.06 -16.49
CA ARG A 141 -0.58 -15.52 -16.76
C ARG A 141 -1.20 -14.96 -18.04
N LYS A 142 -0.68 -13.86 -18.60
CA LYS A 142 -1.14 -13.33 -19.90
C LYS A 142 -0.46 -13.99 -21.10
N HIS A 143 0.67 -14.68 -20.92
CA HIS A 143 1.44 -15.29 -22.00
C HIS A 143 1.41 -16.82 -22.03
N GLY A 144 0.68 -17.46 -21.11
CA GLY A 144 0.55 -18.92 -21.11
C GLY A 144 -0.76 -19.33 -20.45
N MET A 145 -1.78 -19.55 -21.26
CA MET A 145 -2.94 -20.34 -20.86
C MET A 145 -3.33 -21.22 -22.03
N GLU A 146 -2.64 -22.35 -22.19
CA GLU A 146 -3.36 -23.57 -22.53
C GLU A 146 -3.92 -24.15 -21.23
N SER A 147 -5.20 -24.48 -21.26
CA SER A 147 -5.99 -24.96 -20.14
C SER A 147 -5.41 -26.25 -19.54
N PRO A 148 -5.48 -26.49 -18.21
CA PRO A 148 -5.09 -27.77 -17.65
C PRO A 148 -6.11 -28.83 -18.08
N ARG A 149 -5.69 -29.79 -18.92
CA ARG A 149 -6.40 -31.06 -19.04
C ARG A 149 -6.14 -31.87 -17.77
N LEU A 150 -7.22 -32.32 -17.13
CA LEU A 150 -7.17 -33.31 -16.06
C LEU A 150 -6.73 -34.64 -16.67
N SER A 151 -5.59 -35.17 -16.20
CA SER A 151 -5.12 -36.51 -16.59
C SER A 151 -5.29 -37.48 -15.42
N ILE A 152 -6.14 -38.48 -15.63
CA ILE A 152 -6.21 -39.72 -14.83
C ILE A 152 -4.99 -40.59 -15.23
N PRO A 153 -4.31 -41.29 -14.30
CA PRO A 153 -3.11 -42.04 -14.63
C PRO A 153 -3.44 -43.44 -15.16
N ASN A 154 -2.68 -43.92 -16.14
CA ASN A 154 -2.33 -45.34 -16.28
C ASN A 154 -1.09 -45.53 -17.17
N SER A 155 -0.04 -46.05 -16.53
CA SER A 155 0.81 -47.20 -16.91
C SER A 155 1.04 -47.55 -18.38
N ALA A 156 2.30 -47.44 -18.82
CA ALA A 156 3.14 -48.50 -19.42
C ALA A 156 4.19 -47.92 -20.41
N GLU A 157 5.46 -48.24 -20.13
CA GLU A 157 6.69 -48.10 -20.94
C GLU A 157 6.67 -49.02 -22.19
N PRO A 158 7.73 -49.11 -23.04
CA PRO A 158 8.57 -48.08 -23.67
C PRO A 158 8.83 -48.38 -25.18
N GLY A 159 9.45 -47.43 -25.92
CA GLY A 159 9.92 -47.70 -27.28
C GLY A 159 10.86 -46.63 -27.85
N HIS A 160 12.12 -47.05 -28.05
CA HIS A 160 13.21 -46.41 -28.81
C HIS A 160 12.81 -45.92 -30.22
N VAL A 161 13.42 -44.84 -30.74
CA VAL A 161 14.56 -44.87 -31.69
C VAL A 161 14.95 -43.44 -32.12
N ASP A 162 16.25 -43.30 -32.37
CA ASP A 162 17.00 -42.09 -32.74
C ASP A 162 16.75 -41.56 -34.16
N ALA A 163 17.24 -40.33 -34.37
CA ALA A 163 18.10 -39.89 -35.47
C ALA A 163 17.61 -38.66 -36.26
N SER A 164 18.38 -37.57 -36.10
CA SER A 164 19.07 -36.79 -37.14
C SER A 164 18.28 -36.50 -38.43
N SER A 165 18.20 -35.27 -38.95
CA SER A 165 19.35 -34.47 -39.43
C SER A 165 18.82 -33.17 -40.06
N SER A 166 19.67 -32.12 -40.02
CA SER A 166 19.98 -31.13 -41.10
C SER A 166 18.83 -30.51 -41.93
N SER A 167 18.76 -29.21 -42.23
CA SER A 167 19.77 -28.28 -42.73
C SER A 167 19.06 -26.92 -42.87
N GLY A 168 19.75 -25.79 -42.68
CA GLY A 168 20.32 -25.07 -43.81
C GLY A 168 19.52 -23.78 -44.05
N GLY A 169 20.08 -22.64 -43.64
CA GLY A 169 19.39 -21.35 -43.61
C GLY A 169 19.27 -20.66 -44.96
N ARG A 170 18.65 -19.47 -44.95
CA ARG A 170 19.16 -18.24 -45.56
C ARG A 170 18.22 -17.06 -45.31
N SER A 171 18.84 -15.96 -44.91
CA SER A 171 18.28 -14.61 -44.79
C SER A 171 17.84 -14.07 -46.15
N VAL A 172 16.71 -13.35 -46.17
CA VAL A 172 16.45 -12.31 -47.18
C VAL A 172 15.71 -11.15 -46.51
N SER A 173 16.31 -9.98 -46.61
CA SER A 173 15.78 -8.66 -46.33
C SER A 173 14.87 -8.19 -47.48
N SER A 174 13.74 -7.55 -47.17
CA SER A 174 13.21 -6.50 -48.04
C SER A 174 12.20 -5.61 -47.30
N GLU A 175 12.41 -4.32 -47.49
CA GLU A 175 11.60 -3.19 -47.05
C GLU A 175 10.35 -3.09 -47.92
N HIS A 176 9.18 -2.85 -47.31
CA HIS A 176 8.02 -2.31 -48.00
C HIS A 176 7.32 -1.28 -47.11
N SER A 177 7.43 -0.02 -47.51
CA SER A 177 6.63 1.11 -47.06
C SER A 177 5.20 0.99 -47.60
N ALA A 178 4.19 1.07 -46.73
CA ALA A 178 2.84 1.50 -47.09
C ALA A 178 2.11 1.99 -45.84
N GLY A 179 1.50 3.18 -45.97
CA GLY A 179 0.98 3.97 -44.87
C GLY A 179 -0.19 3.35 -44.14
N PHE A 180 -0.22 3.61 -42.83
CA PHE A 180 -1.43 3.55 -42.02
C PHE A 180 -1.71 4.96 -41.50
N SER A 181 -2.76 5.57 -42.04
CA SER A 181 -3.42 6.73 -41.45
C SER A 181 -4.01 6.31 -40.10
N ASP A 182 -3.45 6.85 -39.03
CA ASP A 182 -3.95 6.68 -37.66
C ASP A 182 -5.34 7.34 -37.52
N PRO A 183 -6.41 6.62 -37.10
CA PRO A 183 -7.75 7.20 -36.92
C PRO A 183 -7.89 8.12 -35.70
N PHE A 184 -6.83 8.40 -34.95
CA PHE A 184 -6.90 9.20 -33.71
C PHE A 184 -6.48 10.66 -33.87
N GLN A 185 -7.03 11.36 -34.87
CA GLN A 185 -6.97 12.83 -34.90
C GLN A 185 -8.38 13.44 -34.81
N GLY A 186 -8.91 13.45 -33.58
CA GLY A 186 -10.04 14.28 -33.17
C GLY A 186 -9.58 15.30 -32.13
N SER A 187 -8.75 16.26 -32.55
CA SER A 187 -8.32 17.39 -31.71
C SER A 187 -9.46 18.40 -31.55
N ALA A 188 -10.30 18.20 -30.52
CA ALA A 188 -11.04 19.30 -29.92
C ALA A 188 -10.11 20.00 -28.93
N SER A 189 -9.93 21.31 -29.12
CA SER A 189 -9.09 22.19 -28.32
C SER A 189 -9.34 22.03 -26.82
N HIS A 190 -8.40 21.41 -26.11
CA HIS A 190 -8.40 21.27 -24.64
C HIS A 190 -8.04 22.58 -23.90
N ARG A 191 -8.29 23.76 -24.50
CA ARG A 191 -7.81 25.04 -23.96
C ARG A 191 -8.70 25.67 -22.88
N ASP A 192 -9.92 25.16 -22.68
CA ASP A 192 -10.88 25.76 -21.74
C ASP A 192 -11.44 24.82 -20.67
N GLN A 193 -10.85 23.63 -20.52
CA GLN A 193 -11.30 22.74 -19.46
C GLN A 193 -10.76 23.22 -18.12
N GLU A 194 -11.67 23.46 -17.18
CA GLU A 194 -11.35 23.80 -15.80
C GLU A 194 -11.89 22.74 -14.84
N CYS A 195 -11.28 22.69 -13.66
CA CYS A 195 -11.80 21.88 -12.57
C CYS A 195 -13.16 22.38 -12.11
N ALA A 196 -14.20 21.55 -12.20
CA ALA A 196 -15.56 21.89 -11.78
C ALA A 196 -15.72 22.17 -10.26
N PHE A 197 -14.64 22.09 -9.48
CA PHE A 197 -14.64 22.45 -8.06
C PHE A 197 -13.81 23.69 -7.73
N CYS A 198 -12.56 23.75 -8.20
CA CYS A 198 -11.63 24.82 -7.86
C CYS A 198 -11.32 25.76 -9.02
N HIS A 199 -11.96 25.56 -10.18
CA HIS A 199 -11.81 26.37 -11.39
C HIS A 199 -10.38 26.49 -11.92
N SER A 200 -9.47 25.64 -11.44
CA SER A 200 -8.11 25.59 -11.96
C SER A 200 -8.12 25.01 -13.38
N LYS A 201 -7.49 25.74 -14.30
CA LYS A 201 -7.16 25.32 -15.67
C LYS A 201 -5.77 24.69 -15.78
N THR A 202 -5.02 24.63 -14.66
CA THR A 202 -3.64 24.14 -14.65
C THR A 202 -3.58 22.65 -14.29
N GLY A 203 -2.69 21.91 -14.98
CA GLY A 203 -2.44 20.49 -14.76
C GLY A 203 -3.35 19.54 -15.54
N THR A 204 -3.06 18.23 -15.44
CA THR A 204 -3.83 17.19 -16.14
C THR A 204 -5.18 16.96 -15.49
N LEU A 205 -6.24 17.52 -16.07
CA LEU A 205 -7.60 17.33 -15.59
C LEU A 205 -8.16 15.96 -15.97
N LYS A 206 -8.85 15.33 -15.02
CA LYS A 206 -9.48 14.01 -15.18
C LYS A 206 -10.99 14.17 -15.30
N ARG A 207 -11.57 13.54 -16.32
CA ARG A 207 -13.02 13.53 -16.56
C ARG A 207 -13.74 12.68 -15.51
N CYS A 208 -14.95 13.05 -15.15
CA CYS A 208 -15.84 12.20 -14.37
C CYS A 208 -16.07 10.87 -15.11
N LEU A 209 -15.81 9.72 -14.47
CA LEU A 209 -15.98 8.41 -15.11
C LEU A 209 -17.46 8.05 -15.38
N GLY A 210 -18.39 8.63 -14.62
CA GLY A 210 -19.83 8.38 -14.78
C GLY A 210 -20.39 9.09 -16.01
N CYS A 211 -20.39 10.43 -15.98
CA CYS A 211 -21.02 11.23 -17.03
C CYS A 211 -20.06 11.67 -18.15
N LYS A 212 -18.73 11.63 -17.92
CA LYS A 212 -17.69 12.12 -18.84
C LYS A 212 -17.82 13.59 -19.27
N LYS A 213 -18.72 14.37 -18.65
CA LYS A 213 -19.03 15.78 -19.00
C LYS A 213 -18.26 16.84 -18.21
N VAL A 214 -17.79 16.52 -17.00
CA VAL A 214 -17.08 17.48 -16.12
C VAL A 214 -15.68 16.99 -15.79
N PHE A 215 -14.78 17.92 -15.47
CA PHE A 215 -13.36 17.68 -15.26
C PHE A 215 -12.93 18.06 -13.84
N TYR A 216 -11.92 17.38 -13.31
CA TYR A 216 -11.39 17.62 -11.97
C TYR A 216 -9.88 17.48 -11.94
N CYS A 217 -9.19 18.31 -11.13
CA CYS A 217 -7.76 18.11 -10.84
C CYS A 217 -7.48 16.74 -10.20
N GLY A 218 -8.46 16.18 -9.47
CA GLY A 218 -8.34 14.86 -8.86
C GLY A 218 -9.53 14.46 -8.01
N LYS A 219 -9.41 13.30 -7.35
CA LYS A 219 -10.48 12.69 -6.53
C LYS A 219 -10.97 13.62 -5.40
N MET A 220 -10.09 14.45 -4.85
CA MET A 220 -10.42 15.46 -3.84
C MET A 220 -11.47 16.46 -4.34
N CYS A 221 -11.20 17.09 -5.49
CA CYS A 221 -12.12 18.05 -6.12
C CYS A 221 -13.42 17.38 -6.54
N GLN A 222 -13.35 16.16 -7.09
CA GLN A 222 -14.55 15.38 -7.41
C GLN A 222 -15.43 15.11 -6.19
N LYS A 223 -14.84 14.70 -5.05
CA LYS A 223 -15.58 14.43 -3.80
C LYS A 223 -16.24 15.70 -3.25
N LYS A 224 -15.53 16.83 -3.26
CA LYS A 224 -16.08 18.11 -2.78
C LYS A 224 -17.22 18.61 -3.67
N HIS A 225 -17.11 18.44 -4.99
CA HIS A 225 -18.17 18.80 -5.94
C HIS A 225 -19.33 17.78 -5.99
N TRP A 226 -19.14 16.56 -5.49
CA TRP A 226 -20.10 15.45 -5.62
C TRP A 226 -21.51 15.79 -5.12
N LYS A 227 -21.64 16.54 -4.02
CA LYS A 227 -22.97 16.91 -3.49
C LYS A 227 -23.81 17.68 -4.52
N LYS A 228 -23.20 18.57 -5.31
CA LYS A 228 -23.85 19.32 -6.39
C LYS A 228 -23.92 18.51 -7.69
N HIS A 229 -22.89 17.73 -7.99
CA HIS A 229 -22.79 16.98 -9.25
C HIS A 229 -23.62 15.69 -9.30
N LYS A 230 -23.99 15.09 -8.15
CA LYS A 230 -24.55 13.73 -8.09
C LYS A 230 -25.81 13.55 -8.92
N THR A 231 -26.72 14.51 -8.91
CA THR A 231 -27.97 14.50 -9.69
C THR A 231 -27.65 14.48 -11.18
N ASP A 232 -26.88 15.45 -11.63
CA ASP A 232 -26.53 15.63 -13.06
C ASP A 232 -25.68 14.48 -13.58
N CYS A 233 -24.81 13.92 -12.73
CA CYS A 233 -23.99 12.77 -13.07
C CYS A 233 -24.83 11.54 -13.38
N LYS A 234 -25.90 11.31 -12.61
CA LYS A 234 -26.82 10.17 -12.82
C LYS A 234 -27.60 10.33 -14.12
N SER A 235 -28.14 11.52 -14.38
CA SER A 235 -28.92 11.79 -15.60
C SER A 235 -28.09 11.68 -16.88
N ASN A 236 -26.78 11.93 -16.79
CA ASN A 236 -25.87 11.95 -17.94
C ASN A 236 -24.95 10.72 -18.01
N ARG A 237 -25.24 9.66 -17.26
CA ARG A 237 -24.44 8.44 -17.29
C ARG A 237 -24.67 7.73 -18.63
N LYS A 238 -23.65 7.72 -19.51
CA LYS A 238 -23.70 6.88 -20.70
C LYS A 238 -23.60 5.42 -20.23
N LEU A 239 -24.68 4.66 -20.45
CA LEU A 239 -24.72 3.20 -20.28
C LEU A 239 -23.61 2.55 -21.11
#